data_AF-A0A2P6PX15-F1
#
_entry.id   AF-A0A2P6PX15-F1
#
_cell.length_a   1.000
_cell.length_b   1.000
_cell.length_c   1.000
_cell.angle_alpha   90.00
_cell.angle_beta   90.00
_cell.angle_gamma   90.00
#
_symmetry.space_group_name_H-M   'P 1'
#
loop_
_entity.id
_entity.type
_entity.pdbx_description
1 polymer ?
#
loop_
_entity_poly.entity_id
_entity_poly.type
_entity_poly.pdbx_seq_one_letter_code
_entity_poly.pdbx_strand_id
1 'polypeptide(L)'
;MARRKVKLQYIVNKSSRRNTFRKRKEGLLKKVYEITTLCDIKAAAIIYSPFDVEQEVFPSHPEVHEMLMRFQDMSEKDKTKNMVN
;
A
#
# COMPACT_ATOMS: atom_id res chain seq x y z
N MET A 1 16.31 -15.10 -13.55
CA MET A 1 16.71 -13.92 -14.35
C MET A 1 17.30 -12.87 -13.43
N ALA A 2 18.48 -12.33 -13.75
CA ALA A 2 19.09 -11.25 -12.98
C ALA A 2 18.18 -10.01 -12.94
N ARG A 3 18.12 -9.33 -11.79
CA ARG A 3 17.30 -8.13 -11.59
C ARG A 3 17.88 -6.99 -12.41
N ARG A 4 17.13 -6.51 -13.42
CA ARG A 4 17.51 -5.32 -14.21
C ARG A 4 16.87 -4.06 -13.62
N LYS A 5 17.56 -2.93 -13.72
CA LYS A 5 17.00 -1.61 -13.38
C LYS A 5 15.81 -1.33 -14.31
N VAL A 6 14.70 -0.86 -13.74
CA VAL A 6 13.48 -0.50 -14.48
C VAL A 6 13.21 1.00 -14.34
N LYS A 7 12.63 1.62 -15.36
CA LYS A 7 12.13 3.01 -15.28
C LYS A 7 10.87 3.06 -14.41
N LEU A 8 10.74 4.05 -13.54
CA LEU A 8 9.54 4.29 -12.73
C LEU A 8 8.50 5.06 -13.56
N GLN A 9 7.89 4.35 -14.51
CA GLN A 9 6.85 4.86 -15.40
C GLN A 9 5.79 3.77 -15.61
N TYR A 10 4.67 4.13 -16.24
CA TYR A 10 3.62 3.18 -16.58
C TYR A 10 4.16 2.00 -17.43
N ILE A 11 3.91 0.77 -16.98
CA ILE A 11 4.33 -0.45 -17.70
C ILE A 11 3.29 -0.72 -18.79
N VAL A 12 3.65 -0.44 -20.04
CA VAL A 12 2.73 -0.57 -21.19
C VAL A 12 2.27 -2.01 -21.41
N ASN A 13 3.20 -2.98 -21.37
CA ASN A 13 2.86 -4.39 -21.57
C ASN A 13 1.96 -4.92 -20.45
N LYS A 14 0.74 -5.33 -20.79
CA LYS A 14 -0.30 -5.77 -19.84
C LYS A 14 0.14 -6.97 -18.98
N SER A 15 0.77 -7.98 -19.59
CA SER A 15 1.23 -9.18 -18.87
C SER A 15 2.37 -8.85 -17.90
N SER A 16 3.37 -8.09 -18.36
CA SER A 16 4.45 -7.59 -17.50
C SER A 16 3.93 -6.70 -16.38
N ARG A 17 2.93 -5.85 -16.65
CA ARG A 17 2.29 -4.98 -15.65
C ARG A 17 1.58 -5.81 -14.58
N ARG A 18 0.77 -6.81 -14.96
CA ARG A 18 0.08 -7.72 -14.03
C ARG A 18 1.07 -8.48 -13.14
N ASN A 19 2.09 -9.09 -13.74
CA ASN A 19 3.10 -9.85 -12.99
C ASN A 19 3.92 -8.95 -12.04
N THR A 20 4.26 -7.74 -12.48
CA THR A 20 4.98 -6.77 -11.65
C THR A 20 4.10 -6.25 -10.52
N PHE A 21 2.82 -5.96 -10.80
CA PHE A 21 1.84 -5.55 -9.80
C PHE A 21 1.73 -6.59 -8.69
N ARG A 22 1.50 -7.87 -9.03
CA ARG A 22 1.36 -8.94 -8.03
C ARG A 22 2.57 -9.03 -7.10
N LYS A 23 3.78 -9.08 -7.66
CA LYS A 23 5.03 -9.18 -6.89
C LYS A 23 5.30 -7.93 -6.04
N ARG A 24 5.00 -6.73 -6.56
CA ARG A 24 5.22 -5.48 -5.81
C ARG A 24 4.16 -5.28 -4.72
N LYS A 25 2.91 -5.65 -4.97
CA LYS A 25 1.83 -5.65 -3.98
C LYS A 25 2.22 -6.53 -2.79
N GLU A 26 2.58 -7.80 -3.05
CA GLU A 26 3.06 -8.73 -2.02
C GLU A 26 4.26 -8.17 -1.25
N GLY A 27 5.25 -7.62 -1.96
CA GLY A 27 6.42 -7.01 -1.33
C GLY A 27 6.11 -5.78 -0.48
N LEU A 28 5.18 -4.93 -0.91
CA LEU A 28 4.73 -3.75 -0.17
C LEU A 28 4.02 -4.17 1.13
N LEU A 29 3.03 -5.07 1.03
CA LEU A 29 2.29 -5.55 2.20
C LEU A 29 3.22 -6.21 3.22
N LYS A 30 4.19 -7.01 2.75
CA LYS A 30 5.22 -7.58 3.63
C LYS A 30 6.00 -6.50 4.36
N LYS A 31 6.38 -5.41 3.69
CA LYS A 31 7.09 -4.28 4.33
C LYS A 31 6.22 -3.51 5.32
N VAL A 32 4.94 -3.30 5.01
CA VAL A 32 4.00 -2.70 5.95
C VAL A 32 3.88 -3.59 7.19
N TYR A 33 3.67 -4.89 7.02
CA TYR A 33 3.61 -5.87 8.12
C TYR A 33 4.89 -5.91 8.97
N GLU A 34 6.06 -5.89 8.33
CA GLU A 34 7.35 -5.84 9.03
C GLU A 34 7.46 -4.58 9.90
N ILE A 35 7.13 -3.41 9.37
CA ILE A 35 7.22 -2.15 10.13
C ILE A 35 6.19 -2.12 11.26
N THR A 36 4.94 -2.52 11.02
CA THR A 36 3.91 -2.56 12.07
C THR A 36 4.33 -3.46 13.22
N THR A 37 4.92 -4.62 12.90
CA THR A 37 5.37 -5.60 13.90
C THR A 37 6.64 -5.15 14.63
N LEU A 38 7.65 -4.69 13.90
CA LEU A 38 8.96 -4.37 14.48
C LEU A 38 8.97 -3.07 15.27
N CYS A 39 8.09 -2.12 14.93
CA CYS A 39 8.05 -0.80 15.55
C CYS A 39 6.82 -0.59 16.43
N ASP A 40 5.94 -1.59 16.57
CA ASP A 40 4.66 -1.50 17.30
C ASP A 40 3.81 -0.29 16.88
N ILE A 41 3.62 -0.15 15.57
CA ILE A 41 2.82 0.95 14.99
C ILE A 41 1.61 0.42 14.22
N LYS A 42 0.55 1.23 14.15
CA LYS A 42 -0.59 0.98 13.27
C LYS A 42 -0.30 1.53 11.87
N ALA A 43 -0.44 0.69 10.85
CA ALA A 43 -0.37 1.09 9.44
C ALA A 43 -1.46 0.37 8.64
N ALA A 44 -1.98 1.06 7.62
CA ALA A 44 -3.03 0.54 6.74
C ALA A 44 -2.64 0.72 5.27
N ALA A 45 -3.08 -0.20 4.42
CA ALA A 45 -2.97 -0.08 2.96
C ALA A 45 -4.28 -0.50 2.30
N ILE A 46 -4.70 0.29 1.29
CA ILE A 46 -5.85 -0.02 0.43
C ILE A 46 -5.36 0.06 -1.01
N ILE A 47 -5.46 -1.05 -1.75
CA ILE A 47 -4.91 -1.15 -3.12
C ILE A 47 -5.99 -1.66 -4.07
N TYR A 48 -6.36 -0.79 -5.02
CA TYR A 48 -7.23 -1.15 -6.15
C TYR A 48 -6.41 -1.62 -7.34
N SER A 49 -6.98 -2.56 -8.10
CA SER A 49 -6.31 -3.16 -9.25
C SER A 49 -7.30 -3.44 -10.37
N PRO A 50 -6.95 -3.18 -11.64
CA PRO A 50 -7.74 -3.65 -12.77
C PRO A 50 -7.55 -5.17 -13.03
N PHE A 51 -6.73 -5.85 -12.22
CA PHE A 51 -6.42 -7.27 -12.36
C PHE A 51 -7.06 -8.16 -11.30
N ASP A 52 -7.58 -7.56 -10.23
CA ASP A 52 -8.21 -8.24 -9.10
C ASP A 52 -9.68 -7.78 -9.04
N VAL A 53 -10.60 -8.65 -8.64
CA VAL A 53 -12.02 -8.31 -8.50
C VAL A 53 -12.25 -7.49 -7.24
N GLU A 54 -11.58 -7.87 -6.16
CA GLU A 54 -11.66 -7.21 -4.86
C GLU A 54 -10.41 -6.37 -4.61
N GLN A 55 -10.59 -5.30 -3.83
CA GLN A 55 -9.50 -4.49 -3.31
C GLN A 55 -8.70 -5.26 -2.27
N GLU A 56 -7.39 -5.04 -2.27
CA GLU A 56 -6.55 -5.50 -1.19
C GLU A 56 -6.66 -4.53 -0.01
N VAL A 57 -6.95 -5.06 1.17
CA VAL A 57 -7.03 -4.28 2.42
C VAL A 57 -6.17 -4.93 3.48
N PHE A 58 -5.23 -4.16 4.03
CA PHE A 58 -4.35 -4.59 5.12
C PHE A 58 -4.47 -3.64 6.31
N PRO A 59 -4.53 -4.15 7.55
CA PRO A 59 -4.46 -5.56 7.94
C PRO A 59 -5.79 -6.32 7.79
N SER A 60 -6.92 -5.66 8.03
CA SER A 60 -8.26 -6.19 7.84
C SER A 60 -9.25 -5.05 7.57
N HIS A 61 -10.39 -5.35 6.95
CA HIS A 61 -11.42 -4.33 6.67
C HIS A 61 -11.88 -3.57 7.93
N PRO A 62 -12.21 -4.23 9.07
CA PRO A 62 -12.62 -3.53 10.28
C PRO A 62 -11.52 -2.63 10.87
N GLU A 63 -10.28 -3.11 10.92
CA GLU A 63 -9.17 -2.34 11.49
C GLU A 63 -8.81 -1.13 10.63
N VAL A 64 -8.79 -1.29 9.31
CA VAL A 64 -8.58 -0.17 8.39
C VAL A 64 -9.70 0.86 8.54
N HIS A 65 -10.95 0.41 8.65
CA HIS A 65 -12.08 1.31 8.88
C HIS A 65 -11.92 2.13 10.17
N GLU A 66 -11.55 1.48 11.27
CA GLU A 66 -11.27 2.15 12.55
C GLU A 66 -10.10 3.15 12.46
N MET A 67 -9.03 2.81 11.73
CA MET A 67 -7.92 3.72 11.47
C MET A 67 -8.34 4.93 10.63
N LEU A 68 -9.17 4.73 9.60
CA LEU A 68 -9.68 5.82 8.76
C LEU A 68 -10.58 6.76 9.53
N MET A 69 -11.49 6.26 10.37
CA MET A 69 -12.33 7.09 11.22
C MET A 69 -11.48 7.97 12.14
N ARG A 70 -10.51 7.37 12.86
CA ARG A 70 -9.56 8.13 13.68
C ARG A 70 -8.81 9.19 12.89
N PHE A 71 -8.35 8.86 11.68
CA PHE A 71 -7.65 9.81 10.83
C PHE A 71 -8.56 10.96 10.38
N GLN A 72 -9.82 10.69 10.05
CA GLN A 72 -10.79 11.72 9.66
C GLN A 72 -11.10 12.70 10.80
N ASP A 73 -11.15 12.20 12.04
CA ASP A 73 -11.39 13.00 13.26
C ASP A 73 -10.20 13.88 13.67
N MET A 74 -9.01 13.67 13.09
CA MET A 74 -7.84 14.52 13.34
C MET A 74 -7.99 15.92 12.73
N SER A 75 -7.32 16.92 13.32
CA SER A 75 -7.25 18.26 12.75
C SER A 75 -6.48 18.27 11.42
N GLU A 76 -6.82 19.19 10.51
CA GLU A 76 -6.13 19.30 9.21
C GLU A 76 -4.62 19.54 9.35
N LYS A 77 -4.22 20.28 10.40
CA LYS A 77 -2.79 20.52 10.69
C LYS A 77 -2.06 19.22 11.03
N ASP A 78 -2.70 18.32 11.77
CA ASP A 78 -2.11 17.04 12.16
C ASP A 78 -2.08 16.05 10.99
N LYS A 79 -3.09 16.09 10.11
CA LYS A 79 -3.14 15.25 8.90
C LYS A 79 -1.97 15.52 7.95
N THR A 80 -1.58 16.79 7.78
CA THR A 80 -0.57 17.18 6.79
C THR A 80 0.84 17.36 7.35
N LYS A 81 1.01 17.33 8.68
CA LYS A 81 2.27 17.69 9.38
C LYS A 81 3.52 17.01 8.82
N ASN A 82 3.40 15.76 8.36
CA ASN A 82 4.51 14.93 7.91
C ASN A 82 4.39 14.48 6.44
N MET A 83 3.52 15.11 5.65
CA MET A 83 3.43 14.81 4.21
C MET A 83 4.67 15.37 3.49
N VAL A 84 5.43 14.49 2.83
CA VAL A 84 6.53 14.89 1.93
C VAL A 84 6.03 14.95 0.49
N ASN A 85 6.35 16.04 -0.23
CA ASN A 85 6.01 16.24 -1.63
C ASN A 85 6.90 15.44 -2.57
#